data_AF-A0A6B8KF57-F1
#
_entry.id   AF-A0A6B8KF57-F1
#
_cell.length_a   1.000
_cell.length_b   1.000
_cell.length_c   1.000
_cell.angle_alpha   90.00
_cell.angle_beta   90.00
_cell.angle_gamma   90.00
#
_symmetry.space_group_name_H-M   'P 1'
#
loop_
_entity.id
_entity.type
_entity.pdbx_description
1 polymer ?
#
loop_
_entity_poly.entity_id
_entity_poly.type
_entity_poly.pdbx_seq_one_letter_code
_entity_poly.pdbx_strand_id
1 'polypeptide(L)'
;MSNESRSLLVSMIATVMGAWFVSGMRFPDAPIHRCSPTAHYLYADHPNGYCGKLGQSRTERDFHIFQVWEKGQNFIWPCGMLALALLMSKR
;
A
#
# COMPACT_ATOMS: atom_id res chain seq x y z
N MET A 1 26.76 4.62 -18.17
CA MET A 1 25.48 3.89 -18.34
C MET A 1 24.88 4.36 -19.64
N SER A 2 24.54 3.45 -20.57
CA SER A 2 23.93 3.84 -21.84
C SER A 2 22.52 4.40 -21.62
N ASN A 3 22.02 5.21 -22.56
CA ASN A 3 20.66 5.72 -22.51
C ASN A 3 19.62 4.59 -22.49
N GLU A 4 19.90 3.48 -23.17
CA GLU A 4 19.05 2.28 -23.19
C GLU A 4 18.94 1.64 -21.80
N SER A 5 20.07 1.43 -21.10
CA SER A 5 20.04 0.87 -19.73
C SER A 5 19.31 1.79 -18.76
N ARG A 6 19.45 3.11 -18.90
CA ARG A 6 18.73 4.09 -18.07
C ARG A 6 17.22 4.03 -18.30
N SER A 7 16.78 3.95 -19.55
CA SER A 7 15.36 3.83 -19.91
C SER A 7 14.75 2.54 -19.38
N LEU A 8 15.48 1.41 -19.49
CA LEU A 8 15.05 0.13 -18.94
C LEU A 8 14.88 0.19 -17.41
N LEU A 9 15.85 0.76 -16.69
CA LEU A 9 15.77 0.91 -15.24
C LEU A 9 14.59 1.79 -14.80
N VAL A 10 14.36 2.90 -15.48
CA VAL A 10 13.19 3.77 -15.22
C VAL A 10 11.89 2.98 -15.42
N SER A 11 11.77 2.24 -16.52
CA SER A 11 10.58 1.41 -16.79
C SER A 11 10.38 0.34 -15.72
N MET A 12 11.45 -0.34 -15.30
CA MET A 12 11.38 -1.36 -14.24
C MET A 12 10.91 -0.77 -12.91
N ILE A 13 11.48 0.37 -12.49
CA ILE A 13 11.09 1.03 -11.24
C ILE A 13 9.62 1.45 -11.30
N ALA A 14 9.21 2.10 -12.39
CA ALA A 14 7.82 2.53 -12.58
C ALA A 14 6.85 1.33 -12.58
N THR A 15 7.24 0.21 -13.18
CA THR A 15 6.42 -1.02 -13.22
C THR A 15 6.25 -1.62 -11.83
N VAL A 16 7.33 -1.72 -11.05
CA VAL A 16 7.29 -2.25 -9.67
C VAL A 16 6.44 -1.34 -8.77
N MET A 17 6.65 -0.02 -8.83
CA MET A 17 5.86 0.94 -8.07
C MET A 17 4.37 0.87 -8.46
N GLY A 18 4.07 0.82 -9.76
CA GLY A 18 2.70 0.72 -10.26
C GLY A 18 2.02 -0.58 -9.86
N ALA A 19 2.69 -1.72 -9.99
CA ALA A 19 2.15 -3.03 -9.60
C ALA A 19 1.86 -3.09 -8.10
N TRP A 20 2.77 -2.57 -7.26
CA TRP A 20 2.55 -2.50 -5.82
C TRP A 20 1.36 -1.60 -5.47
N PHE A 21 1.26 -0.43 -6.11
CA PHE A 21 0.13 0.49 -5.91
C PHE A 21 -1.21 -0.16 -6.29
N VAL A 22 -1.29 -0.81 -7.47
CA VAL A 22 -2.51 -1.49 -7.95
C VAL A 22 -2.93 -2.63 -7.03
N SER A 23 -1.97 -3.34 -6.40
CA SER A 23 -2.31 -4.39 -5.44
C SER A 23 -3.13 -3.90 -4.23
N GLY A 24 -3.06 -2.59 -3.93
CA GLY A 24 -3.86 -1.93 -2.90
C GLY A 24 -5.36 -1.85 -3.20
N MET A 25 -5.77 -2.00 -4.47
CA MET A 25 -7.19 -2.03 -4.85
C MET A 25 -7.97 -3.19 -4.21
N ARG A 26 -7.27 -4.18 -3.66
CA ARG A 26 -7.86 -5.26 -2.85
C ARG A 26 -8.50 -4.74 -1.55
N PHE A 27 -8.14 -3.54 -1.09
CA PHE A 27 -8.61 -2.94 0.16
C PHE A 27 -9.44 -1.66 -0.10
N PRO A 28 -10.63 -1.77 -0.73
CA PRO A 28 -11.46 -0.62 -1.10
C PRO A 28 -11.99 0.18 0.11
N ASP A 29 -11.98 -0.44 1.29
CA ASP A 29 -12.43 0.09 2.57
C ASP A 29 -11.26 0.40 3.51
N ALA A 30 -10.03 0.47 3.00
CA ALA A 30 -8.89 0.95 3.77
C ALA A 30 -9.15 2.36 4.36
N PRO A 31 -8.56 2.69 5.52
CA PRO A 31 -7.60 1.89 6.30
C PRO A 31 -8.26 0.81 7.16
N ILE A 32 -7.65 -0.39 7.18
CA ILE A 32 -8.07 -1.48 8.07
C ILE A 32 -7.37 -1.31 9.41
N HIS A 33 -8.15 -1.27 10.49
CA HIS A 33 -7.69 -1.06 11.86
C HIS A 33 -8.41 -2.01 12.83
N ARG A 34 -7.96 -2.08 14.08
CA ARG A 34 -8.74 -2.80 15.12
C ARG A 34 -10.04 -2.05 15.36
N CYS A 35 -11.16 -2.76 15.44
CA CYS A 35 -12.45 -2.16 15.76
C CYS A 35 -12.38 -1.47 17.13
N SER A 36 -12.91 -0.26 17.21
CA SER A 36 -13.02 0.46 18.48
C SER A 36 -14.12 -0.18 19.34
N PRO A 37 -13.86 -0.52 20.61
CA PRO A 37 -14.88 -1.10 21.49
C PRO A 37 -16.00 -0.12 21.84
N THR A 38 -15.82 1.18 21.57
CA THR A 38 -16.79 2.25 21.91
C THR A 38 -17.52 2.83 20.70
N ALA A 39 -17.20 2.40 19.47
CA ALA A 39 -17.83 2.92 18.27
C ALA A 39 -19.05 2.06 17.86
N HIS A 40 -20.15 2.73 17.53
CA HIS A 40 -21.31 2.09 16.91
C HIS A 40 -21.02 1.83 15.43
N TYR A 41 -20.59 0.61 15.13
CA TYR A 41 -20.47 0.14 13.75
C TYR A 41 -21.80 -0.43 13.27
N LEU A 42 -22.08 -0.31 11.97
CA LEU A 42 -23.33 -0.79 11.36
C LEU A 42 -23.51 -2.31 11.49
N TYR A 43 -22.42 -3.05 11.69
CA TYR A 43 -22.40 -4.50 11.83
C TYR A 43 -21.89 -4.82 13.24
N ALA A 44 -22.75 -5.41 14.06
CA ALA A 44 -22.59 -5.61 15.51
C ALA A 44 -21.54 -6.66 15.91
N ASP A 45 -20.68 -7.07 14.99
CA ASP A 45 -19.66 -8.07 15.23
C ASP A 45 -18.33 -7.41 15.56
N HIS A 46 -17.94 -7.54 16.83
CA HIS A 46 -16.57 -7.63 17.34
C HIS A 46 -16.00 -6.38 18.06
N PRO A 47 -16.10 -6.34 19.40
CA PRO A 47 -15.19 -5.52 20.21
C PRO A 47 -13.71 -5.92 20.05
N ASN A 48 -13.40 -7.11 19.48
CA ASN A 48 -12.05 -7.66 19.31
C ASN A 48 -11.66 -7.92 17.83
N GLY A 49 -12.40 -7.36 16.86
CA GLY A 49 -12.21 -7.63 15.44
C GLY A 49 -11.35 -6.59 14.72
N TYR A 50 -11.26 -6.74 13.39
CA TYR A 50 -10.68 -5.73 12.50
C TYR A 50 -11.78 -5.11 11.65
N CYS A 51 -11.68 -3.79 11.44
CA CYS A 51 -12.68 -2.96 10.80
C CYS A 51 -12.03 -2.12 9.69
N GLY A 52 -12.71 -2.00 8.54
CA GLY A 52 -12.41 -0.99 7.53
C GLY A 52 -12.90 0.40 7.93
N LYS A 53 -12.70 1.39 7.05
CA LYS A 53 -13.03 2.80 7.24
C LYS A 53 -14.48 3.06 7.69
N LEU A 54 -15.44 2.29 7.18
CA LEU A 54 -16.87 2.42 7.49
C LEU A 54 -17.36 1.40 8.54
N GLY A 55 -16.44 0.73 9.25
CA GLY A 55 -16.80 -0.34 10.18
C GLY A 55 -17.19 -1.66 9.49
N GLN A 56 -16.77 -1.84 8.24
CA GLN A 56 -16.93 -3.12 7.54
C GLN A 56 -16.05 -4.16 8.22
N SER A 57 -16.62 -5.31 8.58
CA SER A 57 -15.89 -6.37 9.28
C SER A 57 -14.80 -6.97 8.38
N ARG A 58 -13.62 -7.16 8.97
CA ARG A 58 -12.43 -7.69 8.31
C ARG A 58 -11.79 -8.78 9.17
N THR A 59 -11.11 -9.69 8.50
CA THR A 59 -10.36 -10.75 9.18
C THR A 59 -9.00 -10.24 9.65
N GLU A 60 -8.42 -10.90 10.66
CA GLU A 60 -7.04 -10.65 11.08
C GLU A 60 -6.03 -10.82 9.93
N ARG A 61 -6.28 -11.80 9.05
CA ARG A 61 -5.48 -12.01 7.85
C ARG A 61 -5.53 -10.78 6.95
N ASP A 62 -6.70 -10.21 6.69
CA ASP A 62 -6.83 -9.03 5.83
C ASP A 62 -6.09 -7.82 6.42
N PHE A 63 -6.17 -7.64 7.74
CA PHE A 63 -5.42 -6.60 8.45
C PHE A 63 -3.90 -6.78 8.27
N HIS A 64 -3.38 -7.99 8.47
CA HIS A 64 -1.95 -8.24 8.28
C HIS A 64 -1.49 -7.98 6.83
N ILE A 65 -2.27 -8.42 5.84
CA ILE A 65 -1.93 -8.18 4.44
C ILE A 65 -1.99 -6.67 4.13
N PHE A 66 -2.99 -5.95 4.63
CA PHE A 66 -3.08 -4.49 4.49
C PHE A 66 -1.88 -3.79 5.14
N GLN A 67 -1.47 -4.19 6.34
CA GLN A 67 -0.29 -3.62 7.00
C GLN A 67 1.00 -3.84 6.20
N VAL A 68 1.19 -5.03 5.63
CA VAL A 68 2.35 -5.32 4.78
C VAL A 68 2.31 -4.44 3.53
N TRP A 69 1.14 -4.33 2.89
CA TRP A 69 0.94 -3.46 1.74
C TRP A 69 1.24 -1.99 2.07
N GLU A 70 0.68 -1.47 3.16
CA GLU A 70 0.83 -0.07 3.60
C GLU A 70 2.29 0.26 3.95
N LYS A 71 2.96 -0.60 4.72
CA LYS A 71 4.39 -0.44 5.03
C LYS A 71 5.25 -0.51 3.77
N GLY A 72 4.95 -1.45 2.88
CA GLY A 72 5.63 -1.56 1.60
C GLY A 72 5.42 -0.33 0.74
N GLN A 73 4.20 0.22 0.69
CA GLN A 73 3.88 1.43 -0.07
C GLN A 73 4.66 2.63 0.49
N ASN A 74 4.69 2.79 1.81
CA ASN A 74 5.43 3.85 2.50
C ASN A 74 6.95 3.73 2.34
N PHE A 75 7.47 2.56 1.97
CA PHE A 75 8.90 2.34 1.70
C PHE A 75 9.24 2.41 0.21
N ILE A 76 8.53 1.66 -0.62
CA ILE A 76 8.74 1.56 -2.07
C ILE A 76 8.56 2.92 -2.74
N TRP A 77 7.58 3.73 -2.31
CA TRP A 77 7.32 5.01 -2.95
C TRP A 77 8.48 6.01 -2.79
N PRO A 78 8.95 6.36 -1.58
CA PRO A 78 10.10 7.26 -1.43
C PRO A 78 11.38 6.68 -2.03
N CYS A 79 11.66 5.39 -1.86
CA CYS A 79 12.84 4.76 -2.45
C CYS A 79 12.81 4.78 -4.00
N GLY A 80 11.66 4.47 -4.59
CA GLY A 80 11.45 4.51 -6.04
C GLY A 80 11.57 5.91 -6.60
N MET A 81 10.95 6.90 -5.96
CA MET A 81 11.07 8.32 -6.35
C MET A 81 12.52 8.82 -6.24
N LEU A 82 13.24 8.46 -5.17
CA LEU A 82 14.65 8.81 -5.02
C LEU A 82 15.52 8.16 -6.11
N ALA A 83 15.30 6.88 -6.40
CA ALA A 83 16.00 6.17 -7.47
C ALA A 83 15.75 6.82 -8.84
N LEU A 84 14.49 7.17 -9.14
CA LEU A 84 14.13 7.89 -10.35
C LEU A 84 14.80 9.27 -10.40
N ALA A 85 14.80 10.03 -9.30
CA ALA A 85 15.44 11.34 -9.23
C ALA A 85 16.94 11.25 -9.51
N LEU A 86 17.65 10.30 -8.92
CA LEU A 86 19.08 10.06 -9.15
C LEU A 86 19.38 9.58 -10.57
N LEU A 87 18.50 8.74 -11.13
CA LEU A 87 18.61 8.32 -12.52
C LEU A 87 18.35 9.50 -13.46
N MET A 88 17.42 10.41 -13.17
CA MET A 88 17.09 11.56 -14.02
C MET A 88 18.06 12.74 -13.87
N SER A 89 18.71 12.91 -12.72
CA SER A 89 19.65 14.01 -12.47
C SER A 89 20.99 13.88 -13.19
N LYS A 90 21.41 12.65 -13.55
CA LYS A 90 22.60 12.39 -14.39
C LYS A 90 22.35 12.70 -15.87
N ARG A 91 21.84 13.90 -16.18
CA ARG A 91 21.68 14.38 -17.55
C ARG A 91 22.91 15.15 -17.99
#